data_AF-A0A0S4FMZ8-F1
#
_entry.id   AF-A0A0S4FMZ8-F1
#
_cell.length_a   1.000
_cell.length_b   1.000
_cell.length_c   1.000
_cell.angle_alpha   90.00
_cell.angle_beta   90.00
_cell.angle_gamma   90.00
#
_symmetry.space_group_name_H-M   'P 1'
#
loop_
_entity.id
_entity.type
_entity.pdbx_description
1 polymer ?
#
loop_
_entity_poly.entity_id
_entity_poly.type
_entity_poly.pdbx_seq_one_letter_code
_entity_poly.pdbx_strand_id
1 'polypeptide(L)'
;MGRKLIDKNDFVMNHGFQCPDCKTLISYNDELFINFFKSNLVNCVYCQKQLNIWKIFKDFVNHSVFGEHYTLLGCRYRFKEININPLEKFTLDLTEEVGDGYLLFINYNSYFGGVFPAEFIKIIPPSSILPKRIELYGCIPDKDKPVTETRVRIFYCYAPSQVIDDLSMRLILDAFQKYYENNYRHMVISASTAVEIAQHNFFSKILKTDRVSDDKIKTFLKDNATFSSQLKVLLPTLADKMKFPMLNEQIKNDLINLRKDRDYLVHKGELKKDWDVDKIKNELISSLFAIKYYKLVLDGV
;
A
#
# COMPACT_ATOMS: atom_id res chain seq x y z
N MET A 1 -22.74 -30.38 19.47
CA MET A 1 -21.43 -29.72 19.24
C MET A 1 -21.04 -29.88 17.78
N GLY A 2 -21.51 -28.99 16.91
CA GLY A 2 -21.17 -29.01 15.49
C GLY A 2 -19.85 -28.29 15.26
N ARG A 3 -18.82 -29.01 14.82
CA ARG A 3 -17.59 -28.39 14.30
C ARG A 3 -17.97 -27.68 12.99
N LYS A 4 -17.90 -26.34 12.98
CA LYS A 4 -17.89 -25.57 11.73
C LYS A 4 -16.73 -26.07 10.89
N LEU A 5 -17.04 -26.58 9.70
CA LEU A 5 -16.05 -26.78 8.64
C LEU A 5 -15.42 -25.41 8.36
N ILE A 6 -14.14 -25.26 8.71
CA ILE A 6 -13.30 -24.20 8.16
C ILE A 6 -13.24 -24.51 6.66
N ASP A 7 -13.79 -23.61 5.84
CA ASP A 7 -13.75 -23.73 4.39
C ASP A 7 -12.27 -23.85 3.96
N LYS A 8 -11.89 -25.00 3.41
CA LYS A 8 -10.50 -25.37 3.11
C LYS A 8 -9.88 -24.56 1.96
N ASN A 9 -10.59 -23.57 1.44
CA ASN A 9 -10.21 -22.80 0.26
C ASN A 9 -9.65 -21.40 0.57
N ASP A 10 -9.62 -20.98 1.84
CA ASP A 10 -9.04 -19.70 2.23
C ASP A 10 -7.52 -19.80 2.43
N PHE A 11 -6.76 -19.56 1.34
CA PHE A 11 -5.31 -19.40 1.43
C PHE A 11 -4.95 -17.94 1.73
N VAL A 12 -4.36 -17.69 2.89
CA VAL A 12 -3.71 -16.40 3.20
C VAL A 12 -2.30 -16.45 2.60
N MET A 13 -2.01 -15.63 1.59
CA MET A 13 -0.64 -15.57 1.07
C MET A 13 0.30 -14.99 2.13
N ASN A 14 1.42 -15.67 2.36
CA ASN A 14 2.54 -15.07 3.05
C ASN A 14 3.07 -13.94 2.16
N HIS A 15 2.86 -12.72 2.61
CA HIS A 15 3.26 -11.53 1.90
C HIS A 15 4.73 -11.24 2.12
N GLY A 16 5.44 -11.00 1.03
CA GLY A 16 6.89 -10.85 1.05
C GLY A 16 7.44 -10.53 -0.32
N PHE A 17 8.76 -10.42 -0.38
CA PHE A 17 9.49 -10.24 -1.63
C PHE A 17 10.46 -11.40 -1.84
N GLN A 18 10.78 -11.70 -3.10
CA GLN A 18 11.81 -12.67 -3.40
C GLN A 18 13.20 -12.07 -3.20
N CYS A 19 14.07 -12.79 -2.48
CA CYS A 19 15.48 -12.44 -2.41
C CYS A 19 16.07 -12.45 -3.84
N PRO A 20 16.72 -11.37 -4.29
CA PRO A 20 17.25 -11.30 -5.66
C PRO A 20 18.30 -12.39 -5.93
N ASP A 21 19.02 -12.84 -4.90
CA ASP A 21 20.11 -13.80 -5.01
C ASP A 21 19.67 -15.28 -4.92
N CYS A 22 18.89 -15.65 -3.90
CA CYS A 22 18.49 -17.05 -3.68
C CYS A 22 17.04 -17.35 -4.04
N LYS A 23 16.27 -16.34 -4.47
CA LYS A 23 14.85 -16.41 -4.86
C LYS A 23 13.89 -16.84 -3.74
N THR A 24 14.37 -17.11 -2.54
CA THR A 24 13.49 -17.41 -1.41
C THR A 24 12.61 -16.22 -1.06
N LEU A 25 11.34 -16.49 -0.77
CA LEU A 25 10.37 -15.51 -0.33
C LEU A 25 10.69 -15.06 1.11
N ILE A 26 10.94 -13.77 1.28
CA ILE A 26 11.16 -13.13 2.57
C ILE A 26 9.88 -12.41 2.95
N SER A 27 9.26 -12.84 4.06
CA SER A 27 8.00 -12.24 4.52
C SER A 27 8.22 -10.82 5.05
N TYR A 28 7.25 -9.94 4.78
CA TYR A 28 7.20 -8.64 5.42
C TYR A 28 6.78 -8.80 6.87
N ASN A 29 7.58 -8.27 7.80
CA ASN A 29 7.25 -8.19 9.21
C ASN A 29 7.92 -6.96 9.84
N ASP A 30 7.52 -6.62 11.05
CA ASP A 30 8.02 -5.42 11.73
C ASP A 30 9.52 -5.48 12.00
N GLU A 31 10.04 -6.67 12.32
CA GLU A 31 11.47 -6.90 12.55
C GLU A 31 12.32 -6.60 11.32
N LEU A 32 11.86 -6.97 10.12
CA LEU A 32 12.51 -6.67 8.85
C LEU A 32 12.68 -5.15 8.68
N PHE A 33 11.63 -4.37 8.94
CA PHE A 33 11.68 -2.91 8.81
C PHE A 33 12.54 -2.28 9.90
N ILE A 34 12.44 -2.74 11.15
CA ILE A 34 13.28 -2.27 12.25
C ILE A 34 14.77 -2.51 11.92
N ASN A 35 15.11 -3.71 11.45
CA ASN A 35 16.48 -4.05 11.05
C ASN A 35 16.93 -3.19 9.86
N PHE A 36 16.06 -2.94 8.88
CA PHE A 36 16.36 -2.01 7.81
C PHE A 36 16.63 -0.59 8.33
N PHE A 37 15.84 -0.05 9.27
CA PHE A 37 16.10 1.29 9.80
C PHE A 37 17.38 1.37 10.64
N LYS A 38 17.85 0.26 11.21
CA LYS A 38 19.13 0.19 11.95
C LYS A 38 20.36 0.34 11.05
N SER A 39 20.38 -0.35 9.91
CA SER A 39 21.60 -0.55 9.11
C SER A 39 21.44 -0.23 7.63
N ASN A 40 20.23 0.13 7.18
CA ASN A 40 19.81 0.25 5.77
C ASN A 40 19.88 -1.04 4.97
N LEU A 41 20.28 -2.15 5.60
CA LEU A 41 20.54 -3.43 4.98
C LEU A 41 20.08 -4.55 5.90
N VAL A 42 19.37 -5.53 5.37
CA VAL A 42 18.93 -6.72 6.09
C VAL A 42 19.53 -7.96 5.46
N ASN A 43 19.94 -8.93 6.26
CA ASN A 43 20.45 -10.19 5.71
C ASN A 43 19.29 -11.09 5.31
N CYS A 44 19.38 -11.70 4.13
CA CYS A 44 18.49 -12.80 3.78
C CYS A 44 18.69 -13.94 4.77
N VAL A 45 17.63 -14.39 5.45
CA VAL A 45 17.70 -15.47 6.45
C VAL A 45 18.20 -16.81 5.85
N TYR A 46 18.11 -16.97 4.53
CA TYR A 46 18.54 -18.19 3.82
C TYR A 46 19.96 -18.10 3.27
N CYS A 47 20.28 -17.06 2.48
CA CYS A 47 21.58 -16.95 1.81
C CYS A 47 22.54 -15.92 2.43
N GLN A 48 22.14 -15.26 3.51
CA GLN A 48 22.93 -14.29 4.29
C GLN A 48 23.43 -13.05 3.52
N LYS A 49 23.06 -12.89 2.25
CA LYS A 49 23.39 -11.68 1.47
C LYS A 49 22.61 -10.48 2.00
N GLN A 50 23.28 -9.33 1.95
CA GLN A 50 22.73 -8.04 2.38
C GLN A 50 21.74 -7.51 1.34
N LEU A 51 20.56 -7.13 1.83
CA LEU A 51 19.43 -6.68 1.03
C LEU A 51 19.08 -5.25 1.43
N ASN A 52 18.97 -4.37 0.44
CA ASN A 52 18.38 -3.06 0.65
C ASN A 52 16.90 -3.13 0.30
N ILE A 53 16.03 -3.28 1.29
CA ILE A 53 14.60 -3.46 1.04
C ILE A 53 13.97 -2.25 0.34
N TRP A 54 14.44 -1.03 0.58
CA TRP A 54 13.94 0.16 -0.14
C TRP A 54 14.23 0.08 -1.64
N LYS A 55 15.45 -0.33 -2.02
CA LYS A 55 15.79 -0.53 -3.44
C LYS A 55 14.97 -1.65 -4.06
N ILE A 56 14.80 -2.74 -3.33
CA ILE A 56 13.98 -3.86 -3.77
C ILE A 56 12.54 -3.40 -4.03
N PHE A 57 11.95 -2.63 -3.12
CA PHE A 57 10.62 -2.03 -3.32
C PHE A 57 10.55 -1.09 -4.53
N LYS A 58 11.60 -0.31 -4.76
CA LYS A 58 11.73 0.53 -5.96
C LYS A 58 11.66 -0.27 -7.24
N ASP A 59 12.34 -1.41 -7.29
CA ASP A 59 12.30 -2.28 -8.45
C ASP A 59 10.93 -2.96 -8.58
N PHE A 60 10.28 -3.34 -7.47
CA PHE A 60 8.95 -3.94 -7.50
C PHE A 60 7.85 -3.02 -8.06
N VAL A 61 7.87 -1.73 -7.70
CA VAL A 61 6.86 -0.77 -8.18
C VAL A 61 6.88 -0.64 -9.71
N ASN A 62 8.02 -0.91 -10.37
CA ASN A 62 8.11 -0.94 -11.84
C ASN A 62 7.50 -2.18 -12.49
N HIS A 63 7.46 -3.31 -11.79
CA HIS A 63 7.21 -4.62 -12.39
C HIS A 63 5.92 -5.29 -11.91
N SER A 64 5.34 -4.83 -10.80
CA SER A 64 4.15 -5.45 -10.22
C SER A 64 2.96 -4.48 -10.18
N VAL A 65 1.99 -4.76 -11.05
CA VAL A 65 0.63 -4.19 -10.99
C VAL A 65 -0.23 -4.93 -9.95
N PHE A 66 0.26 -6.02 -9.38
CA PHE A 66 -0.44 -6.85 -8.39
C PHE A 66 -0.37 -6.28 -6.97
N GLY A 67 0.17 -5.07 -6.83
CA GLY A 67 -0.09 -4.24 -5.68
C GLY A 67 0.68 -4.61 -4.41
N GLU A 68 1.74 -5.44 -4.44
CA GLU A 68 2.38 -6.00 -3.23
C GLU A 68 2.71 -4.97 -2.13
N HIS A 69 2.94 -3.71 -2.49
CA HIS A 69 3.06 -2.58 -1.56
C HIS A 69 1.83 -2.38 -0.65
N TYR A 70 0.62 -2.76 -1.09
CA TYR A 70 -0.60 -2.76 -0.29
C TYR A 70 -0.49 -3.67 0.93
N THR A 71 0.32 -4.73 0.89
CA THR A 71 0.57 -5.59 2.06
C THR A 71 1.25 -4.81 3.20
N LEU A 72 2.18 -3.91 2.86
CA LEU A 72 2.81 -3.02 3.85
C LEU A 72 1.84 -2.01 4.45
N LEU A 73 0.78 -1.71 3.70
CA LEU A 73 -0.30 -0.84 4.13
C LEU A 73 -1.36 -1.58 4.96
N GLY A 74 -1.13 -2.85 5.30
CA GLY A 74 -2.07 -3.67 6.06
C GLY A 74 -3.27 -4.15 5.24
N CYS A 75 -3.22 -4.00 3.92
CA CYS A 75 -4.23 -4.57 3.02
C CYS A 75 -4.08 -6.08 2.96
N ARG A 76 -5.18 -6.76 2.65
CA ARG A 76 -5.28 -8.20 2.66
C ARG A 76 -5.53 -8.73 1.27
N TYR A 77 -4.87 -9.84 0.97
CA TYR A 77 -5.10 -10.58 -0.25
C TYR A 77 -5.85 -11.85 0.05
N ARG A 78 -6.70 -12.22 -0.91
CA ARG A 78 -7.50 -13.43 -0.86
C ARG A 78 -7.59 -14.04 -2.24
N PHE A 79 -7.78 -15.36 -2.22
CA PHE A 79 -8.17 -16.12 -3.38
C PHE A 79 -9.55 -16.70 -3.12
N LYS A 80 -10.36 -16.73 -4.16
CA LYS A 80 -11.65 -17.42 -4.17
C LYS A 80 -11.75 -18.17 -5.47
N GLU A 81 -12.30 -19.36 -5.44
CA GLU A 81 -12.54 -20.13 -6.65
C GLU A 81 -14.03 -20.24 -6.87
N ILE A 82 -14.44 -19.95 -8.11
CA ILE A 82 -15.82 -20.03 -8.56
C ILE A 82 -15.86 -20.86 -9.83
N ASN A 83 -17.05 -21.31 -10.17
CA ASN A 83 -17.33 -21.88 -11.48
C ASN A 83 -18.18 -20.90 -12.29
N ILE A 84 -17.84 -20.74 -13.56
CA ILE A 84 -18.60 -19.91 -14.49
C ILE A 84 -19.03 -20.77 -15.67
N ASN A 85 -20.34 -20.73 -15.94
CA ASN A 85 -20.94 -21.36 -17.11
C ASN A 85 -20.78 -20.47 -18.36
N PRO A 86 -20.66 -21.08 -19.54
CA PRO A 86 -20.60 -20.33 -20.80
C PRO A 86 -21.90 -19.56 -21.04
N LEU A 87 -21.76 -18.30 -21.43
CA LEU A 87 -22.86 -17.39 -21.77
C LEU A 87 -23.88 -17.14 -20.65
N GLU A 88 -23.50 -17.44 -19.40
CA GLU A 88 -24.32 -17.16 -18.22
C GLU A 88 -23.73 -16.02 -17.39
N LYS A 89 -24.60 -15.37 -16.62
CA LYS A 89 -24.21 -14.38 -15.63
C LYS A 89 -23.86 -15.06 -14.31
N PHE A 90 -22.81 -14.59 -13.67
CA PHE A 90 -22.44 -14.96 -12.32
C PHE A 90 -22.32 -13.69 -11.47
N THR A 91 -22.94 -13.68 -10.29
CA THR A 91 -22.76 -12.57 -9.33
C THR A 91 -21.71 -12.96 -8.31
N LEU A 92 -20.56 -12.31 -8.37
CA LEU A 92 -19.54 -12.40 -7.35
C LEU A 92 -19.88 -11.41 -6.23
N ASP A 93 -20.25 -11.93 -5.06
CA ASP A 93 -20.44 -11.13 -3.85
C ASP A 93 -19.23 -11.32 -2.90
N LEU A 94 -18.55 -10.22 -2.59
CA LEU A 94 -17.43 -10.12 -1.65
C LEU A 94 -17.78 -9.25 -0.43
N THR A 95 -19.07 -8.97 -0.20
CA THR A 95 -19.51 -8.03 0.84
C THR A 95 -19.13 -8.52 2.24
N GLU A 96 -19.24 -9.82 2.52
CA GLU A 96 -18.88 -10.38 3.82
C GLU A 96 -17.36 -10.37 4.03
N GLU A 97 -16.59 -10.75 3.00
CA GLU A 97 -15.13 -10.86 3.10
C GLU A 97 -14.43 -9.50 3.18
N VAL A 98 -14.95 -8.50 2.45
CA VAL A 98 -14.41 -7.13 2.46
C VAL A 98 -14.97 -6.33 3.65
N GLY A 99 -16.17 -6.65 4.13
CA GLY A 99 -16.84 -5.93 5.22
C GLY A 99 -16.99 -4.45 4.88
N ASP A 100 -16.67 -3.56 5.83
CA ASP A 100 -16.66 -2.10 5.63
C ASP A 100 -15.40 -1.57 4.92
N GLY A 101 -14.49 -2.46 4.52
CA GLY A 101 -13.28 -2.11 3.79
C GLY A 101 -13.51 -1.69 2.33
N TYR A 102 -12.42 -1.37 1.64
CA TYR A 102 -12.42 -1.04 0.22
C TYR A 102 -11.79 -2.16 -0.60
N LEU A 103 -12.48 -2.61 -1.66
CA LEU A 103 -11.89 -3.47 -2.67
C LEU A 103 -10.98 -2.61 -3.56
N LEU A 104 -9.69 -2.93 -3.58
CA LEU A 104 -8.66 -2.13 -4.27
C LEU A 104 -8.39 -2.65 -5.67
N PHE A 105 -8.24 -3.97 -5.81
CA PHE A 105 -8.12 -4.60 -7.12
C PHE A 105 -8.70 -6.01 -7.09
N ILE A 106 -9.06 -6.49 -8.26
CA ILE A 106 -9.49 -7.86 -8.51
C ILE A 106 -8.93 -8.35 -9.84
N ASN A 107 -8.54 -9.61 -9.90
CA ASN A 107 -8.05 -10.30 -11.08
C ASN A 107 -8.71 -11.67 -11.19
N TYR A 108 -8.95 -12.12 -12.41
CA TYR A 108 -9.57 -13.42 -12.69
C TYR A 108 -8.67 -14.24 -13.60
N ASN A 109 -8.45 -15.49 -13.22
CA ASN A 109 -7.64 -16.43 -13.99
C ASN A 109 -8.45 -17.71 -14.22
N SER A 110 -8.73 -18.02 -15.49
CA SER A 110 -9.45 -19.22 -15.87
C SER A 110 -8.50 -20.42 -15.93
N TYR A 111 -8.91 -21.55 -15.36
CA TYR A 111 -8.10 -22.77 -15.40
C TYR A 111 -8.16 -23.44 -16.77
N PHE A 112 -6.99 -23.75 -17.35
CA PHE A 112 -6.83 -24.66 -18.49
C PHE A 112 -7.62 -24.33 -19.77
N GLY A 113 -7.96 -23.05 -19.99
CA GLY A 113 -8.79 -22.64 -21.12
C GLY A 113 -10.28 -22.90 -20.89
N GLY A 114 -11.14 -22.43 -21.80
CA GLY A 114 -12.59 -22.48 -21.63
C GLY A 114 -13.20 -21.08 -21.62
N VAL A 115 -14.06 -20.82 -20.64
CA VAL A 115 -14.80 -19.57 -20.49
C VAL A 115 -13.93 -18.50 -19.84
N PHE A 116 -13.90 -17.31 -20.41
CA PHE A 116 -13.25 -16.13 -19.83
C PHE A 116 -14.26 -15.27 -19.05
N PRO A 117 -14.00 -14.95 -17.77
CA PRO A 117 -14.86 -14.04 -17.00
C PRO A 117 -14.70 -12.61 -17.50
N ALA A 118 -15.76 -12.07 -18.09
CA ALA A 118 -15.83 -10.65 -18.43
C ALA A 118 -16.66 -9.89 -17.39
N GLU A 119 -16.13 -8.80 -16.85
CA GLU A 119 -16.92 -7.89 -16.02
C GLU A 119 -17.89 -7.09 -16.89
N PHE A 120 -19.15 -7.00 -16.46
CA PHE A 120 -20.07 -6.00 -17.01
C PHE A 120 -19.67 -4.61 -16.50
N ILE A 121 -18.94 -3.87 -17.33
CA ILE A 121 -18.60 -2.47 -17.06
C ILE A 121 -19.89 -1.66 -17.09
N LYS A 122 -20.36 -1.22 -15.92
CA LYS A 122 -21.43 -0.21 -15.85
C LYS A 122 -20.87 1.11 -16.37
N ILE A 123 -21.64 1.84 -17.17
CA ILE A 123 -21.29 3.20 -17.62
C ILE A 123 -21.47 4.16 -16.43
N ILE A 124 -20.54 4.08 -15.49
CA ILE A 124 -20.44 4.93 -14.30
C ILE A 124 -19.05 5.56 -14.36
N PRO A 125 -18.88 6.82 -13.93
CA PRO A 125 -17.55 7.39 -13.80
C PRO A 125 -16.63 6.42 -13.03
N PRO A 126 -15.39 6.18 -13.51
CA PRO A 126 -14.48 5.26 -12.84
C PRO A 126 -14.28 5.73 -11.39
N SER A 127 -14.74 4.91 -10.45
CA SER A 127 -14.49 5.08 -9.02
C SER A 127 -13.15 4.45 -8.71
N SER A 128 -12.36 5.08 -7.83
CA SER A 128 -11.16 4.45 -7.28
C SER A 128 -11.48 3.25 -6.40
N ILE A 129 -12.70 3.18 -5.87
CA ILE A 129 -13.20 2.09 -5.04
C ILE A 129 -14.01 1.15 -5.92
N LEU A 130 -13.58 -0.11 -5.99
CA LEU A 130 -14.29 -1.14 -6.74
C LEU A 130 -15.55 -1.61 -5.97
N PRO A 131 -16.62 -1.97 -6.69
CA PRO A 131 -17.80 -2.53 -6.07
C PRO A 131 -17.50 -3.91 -5.47
N LYS A 132 -18.12 -4.22 -4.34
CA LYS A 132 -18.01 -5.54 -3.67
C LYS A 132 -18.89 -6.61 -4.34
N ARG A 133 -19.86 -6.18 -5.15
CA ARG A 133 -20.73 -7.02 -5.96
C ARG A 133 -20.41 -6.79 -7.42
N ILE A 134 -19.91 -7.83 -8.08
CA ILE A 134 -19.41 -7.76 -9.45
C ILE A 134 -20.22 -8.76 -10.30
N GLU A 135 -20.76 -8.27 -11.40
CA GLU A 135 -21.42 -9.12 -12.39
C GLU A 135 -20.38 -9.60 -13.41
N LEU A 136 -20.18 -10.91 -13.45
CA LEU A 136 -19.32 -11.60 -14.40
C LEU A 136 -20.17 -12.27 -15.47
N TYR A 137 -19.64 -12.34 -16.68
CA TYR A 137 -20.23 -13.06 -17.79
C TYR A 137 -19.25 -14.09 -18.33
N GLY A 138 -19.75 -15.29 -18.60
CA GLY A 138 -18.96 -16.34 -19.21
C GLY A 138 -18.72 -16.13 -20.71
N CYS A 139 -17.67 -15.42 -21.09
CA CYS A 139 -17.32 -15.23 -22.50
C CYS A 139 -16.65 -16.47 -23.10
N ILE A 140 -17.09 -16.87 -24.28
CA ILE A 140 -16.45 -17.93 -25.07
C ILE A 140 -15.42 -17.25 -26.00
N PRO A 141 -14.11 -17.45 -25.80
CA PRO A 141 -13.08 -16.81 -26.63
C PRO A 141 -13.04 -17.36 -28.06
N ASP A 142 -13.42 -18.63 -28.23
CA ASP A 142 -13.41 -19.34 -29.51
C ASP A 142 -14.77 -20.02 -29.72
N LYS A 143 -15.59 -19.44 -30.61
CA LYS A 143 -16.98 -19.88 -30.83
C LYS A 143 -17.08 -21.30 -31.42
N ASP A 144 -16.02 -21.79 -32.04
CA ASP A 144 -16.00 -23.08 -32.72
C ASP A 144 -15.59 -24.22 -31.79
N LYS A 145 -15.21 -23.91 -30.54
CA LYS A 145 -14.89 -24.90 -29.51
C LYS A 145 -16.04 -25.07 -28.54
N PRO A 146 -16.51 -26.32 -28.31
CA PRO A 146 -17.41 -26.58 -27.20
C PRO A 146 -16.68 -26.25 -25.91
N VAL A 147 -17.25 -25.35 -25.13
CA VAL A 147 -16.75 -24.98 -23.80
C VAL A 147 -17.75 -25.41 -22.74
N THR A 148 -17.23 -25.88 -21.62
CA THR A 148 -18.02 -26.28 -20.46
C THR A 148 -17.89 -25.24 -19.35
N GLU A 149 -18.61 -25.46 -18.26
CA GLU A 149 -18.31 -24.80 -16.98
C GLU A 149 -16.79 -24.76 -16.75
N THR A 150 -16.29 -23.57 -16.43
CA THR A 150 -14.86 -23.33 -16.24
C THR A 150 -14.63 -22.86 -14.82
N ARG A 151 -13.69 -23.51 -14.13
CA ARG A 151 -13.21 -23.05 -12.83
C ARG A 151 -12.38 -21.78 -13.02
N VAL A 152 -12.70 -20.75 -12.27
CA VAL A 152 -12.01 -19.46 -12.29
C VAL A 152 -11.46 -19.18 -10.91
N ARG A 153 -10.16 -18.91 -10.84
CA ARG A 153 -9.51 -18.39 -9.64
C ARG A 153 -9.58 -16.87 -9.65
N ILE A 154 -10.22 -16.34 -8.63
CA ILE A 154 -10.30 -14.92 -8.34
C ILE A 154 -9.18 -14.59 -7.36
N PHE A 155 -8.40 -13.57 -7.67
CA PHE A 155 -7.39 -13.00 -6.80
C PHE A 155 -7.73 -11.54 -6.54
N TYR A 156 -7.89 -11.15 -5.29
CA TYR A 156 -8.28 -9.80 -4.94
C TYR A 156 -7.54 -9.26 -3.74
N CYS A 157 -7.41 -7.95 -3.68
CA CYS A 157 -6.88 -7.22 -2.53
C CYS A 157 -7.89 -6.20 -2.04
N TYR A 158 -8.02 -6.12 -0.73
CA TYR A 158 -8.86 -5.12 -0.08
C TYR A 158 -8.13 -4.47 1.10
N ALA A 159 -8.43 -3.21 1.32
CA ALA A 159 -8.04 -2.49 2.53
C ALA A 159 -9.13 -2.69 3.59
N PRO A 160 -8.83 -3.32 4.74
CA PRO A 160 -9.76 -3.43 5.86
C PRO A 160 -10.20 -2.06 6.38
N SER A 161 -11.34 -1.99 7.10
CA SER A 161 -11.84 -0.74 7.68
C SER A 161 -10.80 -0.04 8.55
N GLN A 162 -10.00 -0.78 9.33
CA GLN A 162 -8.94 -0.20 10.17
C GLN A 162 -7.87 0.55 9.35
N VAL A 163 -7.63 0.10 8.11
CA VAL A 163 -6.71 0.78 7.18
C VAL A 163 -7.41 1.99 6.56
N ILE A 164 -8.68 1.87 6.19
CA ILE A 164 -9.43 2.95 5.57
C ILE A 164 -9.72 4.09 6.55
N ASP A 165 -10.01 3.80 7.81
CA ASP A 165 -10.35 4.78 8.84
C ASP A 165 -9.17 5.70 9.19
N ASP A 166 -7.94 5.23 8.97
CA ASP A 166 -6.73 6.03 9.05
C ASP A 166 -6.57 6.87 7.76
N LEU A 167 -6.84 8.17 7.86
CA LEU A 167 -6.76 9.10 6.71
C LEU A 167 -5.38 9.09 6.04
N SER A 168 -4.29 8.93 6.80
CA SER A 168 -2.95 8.87 6.21
C SER A 168 -2.78 7.63 5.34
N MET A 169 -3.35 6.51 5.76
CA MET A 169 -3.33 5.24 5.04
C MET A 169 -4.21 5.29 3.79
N ARG A 170 -5.40 5.89 3.90
CA ARG A 170 -6.28 6.10 2.75
C ARG A 170 -5.62 6.94 1.67
N LEU A 171 -4.92 8.01 2.06
CA LEU A 171 -4.25 8.91 1.12
C LEU A 171 -3.03 8.27 0.46
N ILE A 172 -2.24 7.47 1.18
CA ILE A 172 -1.11 6.77 0.55
C ILE A 172 -1.61 5.66 -0.40
N LEU A 173 -2.73 4.99 -0.10
CA LEU A 173 -3.39 4.07 -1.04
C LEU A 173 -3.80 4.78 -2.33
N ASP A 174 -4.46 5.93 -2.20
CA ASP A 174 -4.83 6.76 -3.35
C ASP A 174 -3.57 7.21 -4.13
N ALA A 175 -2.49 7.61 -3.45
CA ALA A 175 -1.26 7.99 -4.11
C ALA A 175 -0.67 6.85 -4.98
N PHE A 176 -0.63 5.62 -4.47
CA PHE A 176 -0.20 4.46 -5.26
C PHE A 176 -1.11 4.23 -6.47
N GLN A 177 -2.42 4.29 -6.29
CA GLN A 177 -3.34 4.18 -7.41
C GLN A 177 -3.09 5.26 -8.47
N LYS A 178 -2.95 6.53 -8.07
CA LYS A 178 -2.69 7.65 -8.98
C LYS A 178 -1.33 7.54 -9.68
N TYR A 179 -0.34 6.91 -9.04
CA TYR A 179 0.92 6.57 -9.69
C TYR A 179 0.70 5.63 -10.88
N TYR A 180 -0.03 4.53 -10.69
CA TYR A 180 -0.31 3.57 -11.78
C TYR A 180 -1.20 4.14 -12.89
N GLU A 181 -2.06 5.09 -12.55
CA GLU A 181 -2.87 5.84 -13.53
C GLU A 181 -2.07 6.92 -14.29
N ASN A 182 -0.75 7.06 -14.03
CA ASN A 182 0.10 8.15 -14.52
C ASN A 182 -0.39 9.57 -14.12
N ASN A 183 -1.24 9.66 -13.09
CA ASN A 183 -1.71 10.92 -12.54
C ASN A 183 -0.76 11.41 -11.44
N TYR A 184 0.46 11.78 -11.85
CA TYR A 184 1.53 12.16 -10.94
C TYR A 184 1.23 13.41 -10.11
N ARG A 185 0.37 14.32 -10.62
CA ARG A 185 -0.06 15.51 -9.86
C ARG A 185 -0.83 15.11 -8.61
N HIS A 186 -1.84 14.26 -8.78
CA HIS A 186 -2.65 13.78 -7.68
C HIS A 186 -1.81 12.91 -6.75
N MET A 187 -0.98 12.01 -7.30
CA MET A 187 -0.07 11.19 -6.51
C MET A 187 0.80 12.02 -5.57
N VAL A 188 1.47 13.09 -6.05
CA VAL A 188 2.33 13.93 -5.21
C VAL A 188 1.54 14.61 -4.09
N ILE A 189 0.35 15.13 -4.41
CA ILE A 189 -0.52 15.78 -3.42
C ILE A 189 -0.96 14.77 -2.35
N SER A 190 -1.46 13.61 -2.76
CA SER A 190 -1.94 12.57 -1.85
C SER A 190 -0.81 12.00 -0.99
N ALA A 191 0.35 11.69 -1.57
CA ALA A 191 1.51 11.17 -0.84
C ALA A 191 2.06 12.18 0.18
N SER A 192 2.24 13.45 -0.23
CA SER A 192 2.71 14.51 0.68
C SER A 192 1.74 14.69 1.85
N THR A 193 0.44 14.72 1.55
CA THR A 193 -0.60 14.91 2.57
C THR A 193 -0.67 13.71 3.52
N ALA A 194 -0.53 12.48 3.00
CA ALA A 194 -0.47 11.26 3.81
C ALA A 194 0.67 11.32 4.84
N VAL A 195 1.87 11.70 4.42
CA VAL A 195 3.04 11.83 5.29
C VAL A 195 2.85 12.93 6.33
N GLU A 196 2.34 14.10 5.92
CA GLU A 196 2.08 15.21 6.84
C GLU A 196 1.09 14.83 7.95
N ILE A 197 0.02 14.11 7.60
CA ILE A 197 -0.97 13.62 8.57
C ILE A 197 -0.36 12.56 9.49
N ALA A 198 0.34 11.56 8.92
CA ALA A 198 0.98 10.51 9.71
C ALA A 198 2.01 11.08 10.69
N GLN A 199 2.82 12.04 10.23
CA GLN A 199 3.81 12.75 11.02
C GLN A 199 3.16 13.59 12.12
N HIS A 200 2.09 14.32 11.81
CA HIS A 200 1.37 15.10 12.80
C HIS A 200 0.78 14.21 13.90
N ASN A 201 0.15 13.10 13.52
CA ASN A 201 -0.41 12.12 14.45
C ASN A 201 0.69 11.50 15.33
N PHE A 202 1.83 11.17 14.72
CA PHE A 202 3.02 10.66 15.40
C PHE A 202 3.51 11.60 16.51
N PHE A 203 3.85 12.84 16.16
CA PHE A 203 4.34 13.80 17.15
C PHE A 203 3.28 14.15 18.18
N SER A 204 2.02 14.28 17.78
CA SER A 204 0.94 14.57 18.72
C SER A 204 0.78 13.45 19.75
N LYS A 205 0.83 12.18 19.33
CA LYS A 205 0.72 11.05 20.25
C LYS A 205 1.91 10.98 21.21
N ILE A 206 3.14 11.20 20.73
CA ILE A 206 4.34 11.20 21.58
C ILE A 206 4.34 12.40 22.54
N LEU A 207 4.09 13.62 22.09
CA LEU A 207 4.13 14.80 22.97
C LEU A 207 3.03 14.76 24.04
N LYS A 208 1.90 14.08 23.77
CA LYS A 208 0.87 13.83 24.78
C LYS A 208 1.34 12.90 25.90
N THR A 209 2.28 11.99 25.67
CA THR A 209 2.82 11.13 26.75
C THR A 209 3.58 11.94 27.80
N ASP A 210 4.21 13.04 27.37
CA ASP A 210 4.86 14.02 28.24
C ASP A 210 3.86 15.02 28.88
N ARG A 211 2.55 14.74 28.83
CA ARG A 211 1.44 15.55 29.42
C ARG A 211 1.37 16.99 28.91
N VAL A 212 1.83 17.24 27.69
CA VAL A 212 1.66 18.54 27.03
C VAL A 212 0.20 18.69 26.57
N SER A 213 -0.41 19.85 26.84
CA SER A 213 -1.78 20.15 26.41
C SER A 213 -1.90 20.20 24.88
N ASP A 214 -3.04 19.75 24.34
CA ASP A 214 -3.33 19.70 22.90
C ASP A 214 -3.11 21.04 22.19
N ASP A 215 -3.50 22.16 22.80
CA ASP A 215 -3.31 23.49 22.21
C ASP A 215 -1.82 23.84 22.01
N LYS A 216 -0.99 23.55 23.02
CA LYS A 216 0.47 23.77 22.94
C LYS A 216 1.11 22.89 21.87
N ILE A 217 0.67 21.63 21.77
CA ILE A 217 1.16 20.70 20.73
C ILE A 217 0.81 21.26 19.34
N LYS A 218 -0.45 21.68 19.15
CA LYS A 218 -0.93 22.22 17.88
C LYS A 218 -0.16 23.48 17.47
N THR A 219 0.00 24.44 18.37
CA THR A 219 0.78 25.66 18.11
C THR A 219 2.24 25.32 17.82
N PHE A 220 2.86 24.41 18.57
CA PHE A 220 4.24 24.01 18.34
C PHE A 220 4.42 23.36 16.96
N LEU A 221 3.62 22.36 16.62
CA LEU A 221 3.74 21.61 15.36
C LEU A 221 3.33 22.42 14.13
N LYS A 222 2.40 23.37 14.26
CA LYS A 222 1.93 24.18 13.14
C LYS A 222 2.77 25.43 12.92
N ASP A 223 3.06 26.17 13.98
CA ASP A 223 3.55 27.55 13.88
C ASP A 223 5.05 27.66 14.13
N ASN A 224 5.63 26.74 14.94
CA ASN A 224 7.02 26.84 15.39
C ASN A 224 7.95 25.77 14.80
N ALA A 225 7.41 24.61 14.43
CA ALA A 225 8.18 23.49 13.88
C ALA A 225 7.75 23.20 12.44
N THR A 226 8.46 23.77 11.46
CA THR A 226 8.28 23.41 10.04
C THR A 226 8.43 21.90 9.81
N PHE A 227 7.79 21.36 8.77
CA PHE A 227 7.95 19.95 8.36
C PHE A 227 9.43 19.52 8.25
N SER A 228 10.27 20.38 7.66
CA SER A 228 11.71 20.11 7.53
C SER A 228 12.42 20.06 8.88
N SER A 229 12.12 20.98 9.81
CA SER A 229 12.68 20.94 11.16
C SER A 229 12.16 19.76 11.97
N GLN A 230 10.90 19.36 11.75
CA GLN A 230 10.33 18.16 12.37
C GLN A 230 11.09 16.90 11.92
N LEU A 231 11.38 16.73 10.62
CA LEU A 231 12.14 15.59 10.10
C LEU A 231 13.63 15.62 10.49
N LYS A 232 14.26 16.79 10.46
CA LYS A 232 15.72 16.91 10.62
C LYS A 232 16.19 17.06 12.06
N VAL A 233 15.32 17.53 12.96
CA VAL A 233 15.69 17.83 14.34
C VAL A 233 14.82 17.03 15.30
N LEU A 234 13.50 17.26 15.27
CA LEU A 234 12.60 16.67 16.27
C LEU A 234 12.55 15.14 16.19
N LEU A 235 12.42 14.58 14.99
CA LEU A 235 12.36 13.13 14.77
C LEU A 235 13.63 12.41 15.27
N PRO A 236 14.86 12.84 14.90
CA PRO A 236 16.09 12.32 15.50
C PRO A 236 16.11 12.34 17.03
N THR A 237 15.75 13.47 17.65
CA THR A 237 15.78 13.61 19.10
C THR A 237 14.81 12.65 19.78
N LEU A 238 13.60 12.48 19.24
CA LEU A 238 12.63 11.54 19.79
C LEU A 238 13.05 10.09 19.56
N ALA A 239 13.57 9.76 18.38
CA ALA A 239 14.07 8.41 18.08
C ALA A 239 15.18 8.02 19.07
N ASP A 240 16.13 8.91 19.34
CA ASP A 240 17.20 8.69 20.32
C ASP A 240 16.66 8.52 21.75
N LYS A 241 15.75 9.42 22.21
CA LYS A 241 15.07 9.30 23.52
C LYS A 241 14.39 7.94 23.68
N MET A 242 13.82 7.41 22.59
CA MET A 242 13.10 6.14 22.56
C MET A 242 13.98 4.93 22.26
N LYS A 243 15.29 5.12 22.04
CA LYS A 243 16.22 4.07 21.58
C LYS A 243 15.75 3.37 20.30
N PHE A 244 15.02 4.09 19.45
CA PHE A 244 14.57 3.60 18.15
C PHE A 244 15.54 4.06 17.05
N PRO A 245 15.78 3.25 16.00
CA PRO A 245 16.66 3.62 14.90
C PRO A 245 16.24 4.94 14.24
N MET A 246 17.18 5.74 13.76
CA MET A 246 16.86 6.97 13.04
C MET A 246 16.29 6.66 11.65
N LEU A 247 15.35 7.50 11.18
CA LEU A 247 14.89 7.41 9.81
C LEU A 247 16.05 7.73 8.85
N ASN A 248 16.22 6.88 7.84
CA ASN A 248 17.28 6.97 6.85
C ASN A 248 17.32 8.36 6.13
N GLU A 249 18.51 8.88 5.86
CA GLU A 249 18.71 10.18 5.21
C GLU A 249 18.12 10.26 3.79
N GLN A 250 18.23 9.20 2.98
CA GLN A 250 17.61 9.12 1.66
C GLN A 250 16.10 9.33 1.78
N ILE A 251 15.44 8.60 2.69
CA ILE A 251 14.00 8.73 2.93
C ILE A 251 13.67 10.17 3.34
N LYS A 252 14.39 10.75 4.31
CA LYS A 252 14.15 12.13 4.75
C LYS A 252 14.30 13.15 3.61
N ASN A 253 15.32 13.00 2.77
CA ASN A 253 15.55 13.89 1.64
C ASN A 253 14.44 13.77 0.59
N ASP A 254 13.99 12.54 0.29
CA ASP A 254 12.87 12.30 -0.60
C ASP A 254 11.58 12.95 -0.07
N LEU A 255 11.27 12.83 1.22
CA LEU A 255 10.09 13.48 1.81
C LEU A 255 10.14 15.02 1.70
N ILE A 256 11.32 15.60 1.88
CA ILE A 256 11.51 17.06 1.73
C ILE A 256 11.30 17.48 0.27
N ASN A 257 11.78 16.67 -0.67
CA ASN A 257 11.60 16.93 -2.09
C ASN A 257 10.14 16.78 -2.52
N LEU A 258 9.45 15.76 -2.02
CA LEU A 258 8.02 15.55 -2.23
C LEU A 258 7.20 16.77 -1.81
N ARG A 259 7.47 17.30 -0.61
CA ARG A 259 6.80 18.51 -0.11
C ARG A 259 7.07 19.72 -1.02
N LYS A 260 8.31 19.92 -1.45
CA LYS A 260 8.66 21.02 -2.36
C LYS A 260 7.96 20.89 -3.71
N ASP A 261 7.82 19.67 -4.22
CA ASP A 261 7.13 19.44 -5.49
C ASP A 261 5.62 19.63 -5.35
N ARG A 262 5.02 19.22 -4.22
CA ARG A 262 3.63 19.56 -3.88
C ARG A 262 3.42 21.07 -3.79
N ASP A 263 4.30 21.79 -3.10
CA ASP A 263 4.18 23.26 -2.96
C ASP A 263 4.29 23.94 -4.33
N TYR A 264 5.23 23.48 -5.18
CA TYR A 264 5.34 23.97 -6.55
C TYR A 264 4.06 23.73 -7.36
N LEU A 265 3.52 22.50 -7.32
CA LEU A 265 2.26 22.14 -7.99
C LEU A 265 1.10 23.03 -7.57
N VAL A 266 0.93 23.22 -6.26
CA VAL A 266 -0.18 24.02 -5.71
C VAL A 266 -0.06 25.49 -6.12
N HIS A 267 1.16 26.03 -6.16
CA HIS A 267 1.39 27.44 -6.50
C HIS A 267 1.42 27.73 -8.00
N LYS A 268 1.86 26.78 -8.83
CA LYS A 268 2.05 26.98 -10.28
C LYS A 268 0.98 26.29 -11.14
N GLY A 269 0.27 25.29 -10.60
CA GLY A 269 -0.75 24.53 -11.33
C GLY A 269 -0.20 23.61 -12.42
N GLU A 270 1.14 23.52 -12.56
CA GLU A 270 1.80 22.78 -13.62
C GLU A 270 2.90 21.85 -13.09
N LEU A 271 3.23 20.84 -13.89
CA LEU A 271 4.39 19.98 -13.63
C LEU A 271 5.67 20.80 -13.88
N LYS A 272 6.70 20.70 -13.02
CA LYS A 272 8.06 21.15 -13.35
C LYS A 272 8.48 20.59 -14.71
N LYS A 273 9.17 21.38 -15.53
CA LYS A 273 9.64 21.00 -16.87
C LYS A 273 10.55 19.75 -16.89
N ASP A 274 11.23 19.46 -15.78
CA ASP A 274 12.14 18.32 -15.62
C ASP A 274 11.59 17.27 -14.63
N TRP A 275 10.30 16.98 -14.70
CA TRP A 275 9.67 16.05 -13.79
C TRP A 275 10.12 14.61 -14.05
N ASP A 276 11.09 14.15 -13.27
CA ASP A 276 11.64 12.81 -13.31
C ASP A 276 10.68 11.79 -12.64
N VAL A 277 10.17 10.84 -13.43
CA VAL A 277 9.29 9.76 -12.97
C VAL A 277 9.98 8.85 -11.94
N ASP A 278 11.29 8.62 -12.10
CA ASP A 278 12.05 7.82 -11.14
C ASP A 278 12.21 8.55 -9.80
N LYS A 279 12.35 9.88 -9.83
CA LYS A 279 12.40 10.71 -8.63
C LYS A 279 11.09 10.60 -7.84
N ILE A 280 9.94 10.83 -8.46
CA ILE A 280 8.65 10.77 -7.75
C ILE A 280 8.30 9.37 -7.25
N LYS A 281 8.75 8.33 -7.94
CA LYS A 281 8.62 6.96 -7.46
C LYS A 281 9.40 6.78 -6.16
N ASN A 282 10.63 7.30 -6.09
CA ASN A 282 11.42 7.26 -4.86
C ASN A 282 10.70 8.00 -3.74
N GLU A 283 10.12 9.17 -4.03
CA GLU A 283 9.35 9.97 -3.08
C GLU A 283 8.09 9.24 -2.57
N LEU A 284 7.36 8.55 -3.44
CA LEU A 284 6.20 7.73 -3.08
C LEU A 284 6.59 6.56 -2.17
N ILE A 285 7.66 5.84 -2.50
CA ILE A 285 8.14 4.70 -1.70
C ILE A 285 8.68 5.19 -0.35
N SER A 286 9.43 6.28 -0.34
CA SER A 286 9.91 6.92 0.88
C SER A 286 8.75 7.38 1.77
N SER A 287 7.62 7.81 1.19
CA SER A 287 6.38 8.11 1.93
C SER A 287 5.81 6.88 2.63
N LEU A 288 5.72 5.75 1.94
CA LEU A 288 5.28 4.47 2.51
C LEU A 288 6.18 4.06 3.69
N PHE A 289 7.50 4.12 3.50
CA PHE A 289 8.46 3.75 4.54
C PHE A 289 8.41 4.69 5.75
N ALA A 290 8.19 5.99 5.54
CA ALA A 290 8.04 6.95 6.62
C ALA A 290 6.77 6.68 7.45
N ILE A 291 5.64 6.39 6.81
CA ILE A 291 4.40 6.02 7.49
C ILE A 291 4.61 4.72 8.30
N LYS A 292 5.27 3.71 7.69
CA LYS A 292 5.61 2.47 8.41
C LYS A 292 6.53 2.73 9.60
N TYR A 293 7.53 3.60 9.45
CA TYR A 293 8.42 4.00 10.54
C TYR A 293 7.63 4.60 11.70
N TYR A 294 6.76 5.59 11.45
CA TYR A 294 5.95 6.20 12.50
C TYR A 294 5.08 5.19 13.24
N LYS A 295 4.48 4.23 12.53
CA LYS A 295 3.69 3.16 13.17
C LYS A 295 4.54 2.29 14.08
N LEU A 296 5.68 1.79 13.59
CA LEU A 296 6.58 0.94 14.38
C LEU A 296 7.08 1.64 15.64
N VAL A 297 7.38 2.93 15.55
CA VAL A 297 7.82 3.71 16.70
C VAL A 297 6.68 3.86 17.72
N LEU A 298 5.44 4.08 17.28
CA LEU A 298 4.27 4.21 18.17
C LEU A 298 3.82 2.89 18.78
N ASP A 299 4.03 1.76 18.10
CA ASP A 299 3.68 0.43 18.60
C ASP A 299 4.72 -0.09 19.61
N GLY A 300 5.93 0.47 19.60
CA GLY A 300 7.00 0.19 20.57
C GLY A 300 6.97 1.05 21.84
N VAL A 301 6.04 2.01 21.94
CA VAL A 301 5.78 2.87 23.12
C VAL A 301 4.56 2.39 23.87
#